data_AF-A0A318NSP6-F1
#
_entry.id   AF-A0A318NSP6-F1
#
_cell.length_a   1.000
_cell.length_b   1.000
_cell.length_c   1.000
_cell.angle_alpha   90.00
_cell.angle_beta   90.00
_cell.angle_gamma   90.00
#
_symmetry.space_group_name_H-M   'P 1'
#
loop_
_entity.id
_entity.type
_entity.pdbx_description
1 polymer ?
#
loop_
_entity_poly.entity_id
_entity_poly.type
_entity_poly.pdbx_seq_one_letter_code
_entity_poly.pdbx_strand_id
1 'polypeptide(L)'
;MTMRKLLAVFSAALILGGAVGSVPAGASGASPPSCPRGLLFCEDFERLPPGGPSTLNWGVDTRHGTLTVERAHRGNQVLHIQTVDNGRAFLRVDDFAAPGNRFYGRMRLRVDAFPTAPDWAHFTLVEATGTGSAEVVRPVGGQYAPTVPGTFWGVGADGGPTGDWTNWRESAPVVEDAWQCFEWKIDAADNRVAVWIDGVANPELTASTSDHGGNDVPFVLPTVDTVKIGWQLYQGGTTPGEFDLWIDDIALSSKRLGC
;
A
#
# COMPACT_ATOMS: atom_id res chain seq x y z
N MET A 1 62.59 -28.58 -47.51
CA MET A 1 63.92 -27.95 -47.31
C MET A 1 63.63 -26.46 -47.19
N THR A 2 63.90 -25.72 -46.12
CA THR A 2 65.02 -25.80 -45.17
C THR A 2 64.64 -25.04 -43.88
N MET A 3 65.03 -25.58 -42.73
CA MET A 3 64.93 -24.96 -41.38
C MET A 3 65.89 -23.78 -41.19
N ARG A 4 65.51 -22.82 -40.33
CA ARG A 4 66.30 -22.23 -39.21
C ARG A 4 65.39 -21.24 -38.45
N LYS A 5 64.93 -21.51 -37.20
CA LYS A 5 65.61 -21.27 -35.89
C LYS A 5 66.16 -19.84 -35.78
N LEU A 6 65.97 -19.02 -34.73
CA LEU A 6 65.51 -19.12 -33.33
C LEU A 6 65.45 -17.66 -32.81
N LEU A 7 64.56 -17.31 -31.88
CA LEU A 7 64.88 -16.80 -30.53
C LEU A 7 63.67 -16.12 -29.86
N ALA A 8 63.48 -16.51 -28.60
CA ALA A 8 62.40 -16.14 -27.70
C ALA A 8 62.75 -14.91 -26.87
N VAL A 9 61.73 -14.21 -26.39
CA VAL A 9 61.80 -13.39 -25.17
C VAL A 9 60.67 -13.83 -24.25
N PHE A 10 61.06 -14.28 -23.05
CA PHE A 10 60.21 -14.65 -21.93
C PHE A 10 59.69 -13.38 -21.23
N SER A 11 58.38 -13.33 -20.97
CA SER A 11 57.81 -12.50 -19.92
C SER A 11 57.07 -13.39 -18.94
N ALA A 12 57.60 -13.47 -17.72
CA ALA A 12 57.01 -14.15 -16.59
C ALA A 12 55.87 -13.32 -16.00
N ALA A 13 54.72 -13.94 -15.75
CA ALA A 13 53.71 -13.43 -14.84
C ALA A 13 53.30 -14.56 -13.89
N LEU A 14 53.86 -14.53 -12.67
CA LEU A 14 53.24 -15.08 -11.48
C LEU A 14 51.99 -14.24 -11.18
N ILE A 15 50.86 -14.85 -10.80
CA ILE A 15 50.04 -14.43 -9.65
C ILE A 15 48.97 -15.52 -9.36
N LEU A 16 49.14 -16.10 -8.17
CA LEU A 16 48.20 -16.69 -7.20
C LEU A 16 46.91 -17.38 -7.66
N GLY A 17 46.83 -18.67 -7.32
CA GLY A 17 45.58 -19.40 -7.20
C GLY A 17 44.73 -18.86 -6.04
N GLY A 18 43.48 -18.49 -6.35
CA GLY A 18 42.43 -18.25 -5.38
C GLY A 18 41.67 -19.55 -5.12
N ALA A 19 41.64 -19.98 -3.86
CA ALA A 19 40.78 -21.06 -3.39
C ALA A 19 39.31 -20.70 -3.70
N VAL A 20 38.61 -21.60 -4.37
CA VAL A 20 37.16 -21.51 -4.57
C VAL A 20 36.50 -21.79 -3.23
N GLY A 21 36.31 -20.74 -2.44
CA GLY A 21 35.51 -20.79 -1.22
C GLY A 21 34.06 -21.04 -1.60
N SER A 22 33.62 -22.28 -1.43
CA SER A 22 32.20 -22.66 -1.46
C SER A 22 31.43 -21.82 -0.44
N VAL A 23 30.66 -20.85 -0.92
CA VAL A 23 29.72 -20.08 -0.11
C VAL A 23 28.65 -21.05 0.38
N PRO A 24 28.40 -21.16 1.69
CA PRO A 24 27.27 -21.95 2.16
C PRO A 24 25.99 -21.26 1.70
N ALA A 25 25.23 -21.93 0.82
CA ALA A 25 23.84 -21.62 0.57
C ALA A 25 23.08 -21.90 1.86
N GLY A 26 22.84 -20.84 2.64
CA GLY A 26 22.32 -20.96 3.99
C GLY A 26 21.77 -19.63 4.52
N ALA A 27 20.68 -19.18 3.92
CA ALA A 27 19.67 -18.38 4.61
C ALA A 27 18.36 -18.54 3.83
N SER A 28 17.70 -19.68 4.00
CA SER A 28 16.25 -19.75 3.81
C SER A 28 15.67 -18.58 4.60
N GLY A 29 15.08 -17.61 3.89
CA GLY A 29 14.45 -16.44 4.49
C GLY A 29 13.34 -16.89 5.42
N ALA A 30 13.67 -17.13 6.68
CA ALA A 30 12.69 -17.20 7.73
C ALA A 30 12.09 -15.81 7.83
N SER A 31 10.82 -15.66 7.41
CA SER A 31 10.06 -14.44 7.60
C SER A 31 10.24 -13.99 9.05
N PRO A 32 10.62 -12.72 9.31
CA PRO A 32 10.63 -12.18 10.66
C PRO A 32 9.27 -12.41 11.33
N PRO A 33 9.18 -12.44 12.68
CA PRO A 33 7.90 -12.53 13.35
C PRO A 33 6.97 -11.44 12.81
N SER A 34 5.84 -11.87 12.26
CA SER A 34 4.97 -11.10 11.39
C SER A 34 4.41 -9.83 12.03
N CYS A 35 4.25 -9.85 13.34
CA CYS A 35 3.85 -8.69 14.14
C CYS A 35 4.88 -8.40 15.25
N PRO A 36 5.86 -7.52 14.99
CA PRO A 36 6.78 -7.04 16.02
C PRO A 36 6.06 -6.46 17.23
N ARG A 37 6.65 -6.62 18.42
CA ARG A 37 6.13 -5.98 19.64
C ARG A 37 6.20 -4.45 19.51
N GLY A 38 5.15 -3.77 19.98
CA GLY A 38 5.08 -2.31 20.03
C GLY A 38 4.42 -1.63 18.82
N LEU A 39 3.85 -2.42 17.89
CA LEU A 39 2.92 -1.89 16.90
C LEU A 39 1.60 -1.48 17.57
N LEU A 40 0.95 -0.45 17.01
CA LEU A 40 -0.37 0.02 17.45
C LEU A 40 -1.47 -0.95 16.96
N PHE A 41 -1.27 -1.54 15.78
CA PHE A 41 -2.09 -2.60 15.21
C PHE A 41 -1.23 -3.46 14.27
N CYS A 42 -1.54 -4.74 14.15
CA CYS A 42 -0.89 -5.61 13.17
C CYS A 42 -1.77 -6.81 12.80
N GLU A 43 -1.85 -7.12 11.52
CA GLU A 43 -2.50 -8.30 10.97
C GLU A 43 -1.72 -8.82 9.75
N ASP A 44 -1.32 -10.07 9.84
CA ASP A 44 -0.56 -10.84 8.84
C ASP A 44 -1.36 -12.03 8.30
N PHE A 45 -2.57 -12.25 8.81
CA PHE A 45 -3.52 -13.30 8.43
C PHE A 45 -3.07 -14.74 8.70
N GLU A 46 -1.80 -15.00 9.01
CA GLU A 46 -1.24 -16.34 9.24
C GLU A 46 -1.91 -17.11 10.39
N ARG A 47 -2.51 -16.39 11.35
CA ARG A 47 -3.20 -16.98 12.50
C ARG A 47 -4.70 -17.18 12.31
N LEU A 48 -5.25 -16.68 11.20
CA LEU A 48 -6.67 -16.83 10.89
C LEU A 48 -6.89 -18.13 10.10
N PRO A 49 -8.05 -18.80 10.25
CA PRO A 49 -8.42 -19.88 9.36
C PRO A 49 -8.80 -19.33 7.97
N PRO A 50 -8.59 -20.10 6.88
CA PRO A 50 -9.12 -19.74 5.58
C PRO A 50 -10.65 -19.58 5.59
N GLY A 51 -11.17 -18.65 4.80
CA GLY A 51 -12.59 -18.31 4.73
C GLY A 51 -12.88 -16.89 5.21
N GLY A 52 -14.14 -16.60 5.51
CA GLY A 52 -14.53 -15.27 6.01
C GLY A 52 -13.80 -14.89 7.31
N PRO A 53 -13.68 -13.60 7.61
CA PRO A 53 -12.94 -13.12 8.77
C PRO A 53 -13.59 -13.60 10.07
N SER A 54 -12.87 -14.45 10.81
CA SER A 54 -13.27 -14.95 12.13
C SER A 54 -12.29 -14.43 13.19
N THR A 55 -12.42 -13.16 13.56
CA THR A 55 -11.50 -12.49 14.50
C THR A 55 -12.23 -11.48 15.37
N LEU A 56 -11.65 -11.19 16.53
CA LEU A 56 -12.08 -10.11 17.43
C LEU A 56 -11.14 -8.89 17.38
N ASN A 57 -10.04 -8.97 16.61
CA ASN A 57 -9.01 -7.93 16.58
C ASN A 57 -9.38 -6.74 15.68
N TRP A 58 -10.36 -6.92 14.80
CA TRP A 58 -10.81 -5.93 13.83
C TRP A 58 -12.22 -6.28 13.34
N GLY A 59 -12.95 -5.27 12.88
CA GLY A 59 -14.29 -5.39 12.32
C GLY A 59 -14.32 -5.43 10.79
N VAL A 60 -15.52 -5.62 10.24
CA VAL A 60 -15.76 -5.72 8.79
C VAL A 60 -16.78 -4.68 8.37
N ASP A 61 -16.50 -3.94 7.28
CA ASP A 61 -17.45 -3.02 6.63
C ASP A 61 -17.57 -3.37 5.15
N THR A 62 -18.73 -3.90 4.75
CA THR A 62 -18.97 -4.40 3.39
C THR A 62 -20.29 -3.92 2.80
N ARG A 63 -20.28 -3.65 1.50
CA ARG A 63 -21.46 -3.49 0.64
C ARG A 63 -21.10 -4.01 -0.75
N HIS A 64 -21.81 -5.02 -1.25
CA HIS A 64 -21.48 -5.67 -2.53
C HIS A 64 -20.00 -6.11 -2.59
N GLY A 65 -19.50 -6.65 -1.49
CA GLY A 65 -18.11 -7.08 -1.39
C GLY A 65 -17.91 -8.05 -0.24
N THR A 66 -16.80 -8.77 -0.30
CA THR A 66 -16.41 -9.81 0.65
C THR A 66 -14.96 -9.68 1.05
N LEU A 67 -14.65 -10.10 2.27
CA LEU A 67 -13.30 -10.31 2.78
C LEU A 67 -13.14 -11.80 3.04
N THR A 68 -12.07 -12.39 2.51
CA THR A 68 -11.78 -13.81 2.66
C THR A 68 -10.29 -14.00 2.92
N VAL A 69 -9.93 -14.72 3.98
CA VAL A 69 -8.55 -15.18 4.18
C VAL A 69 -8.33 -16.40 3.28
N GLU A 70 -7.29 -16.37 2.46
CA GLU A 70 -6.93 -17.48 1.59
C GLU A 70 -5.43 -17.71 1.54
N ARG A 71 -5.02 -18.87 1.03
CA ARG A 71 -3.59 -19.15 0.79
C ARG A 71 -3.16 -18.58 -0.56
N ALA A 72 -2.19 -17.68 -0.54
CA ALA A 72 -1.51 -17.23 -1.73
C ALA A 72 -0.64 -18.35 -2.32
N HIS A 73 -0.23 -18.20 -3.58
CA HIS A 73 0.59 -19.18 -4.31
C HIS A 73 1.92 -19.52 -3.62
N ARG A 74 2.45 -18.63 -2.77
CA ARG A 74 3.71 -18.84 -2.03
C ARG A 74 3.51 -19.50 -0.66
N GLY A 75 2.28 -19.86 -0.30
CA GLY A 75 1.94 -20.61 0.90
C GLY A 75 1.60 -19.75 2.13
N ASN A 76 1.86 -18.43 2.09
CA ASN A 76 1.37 -17.46 3.07
C ASN A 76 -0.14 -17.26 2.94
N GLN A 77 -0.77 -16.84 4.03
CA GLN A 77 -2.16 -16.41 4.05
C GLN A 77 -2.25 -14.92 3.71
N VAL A 78 -3.26 -14.56 2.92
CA VAL A 78 -3.53 -13.17 2.54
C VAL A 78 -5.01 -12.91 2.70
N LEU A 79 -5.35 -11.63 2.85
CA LEU A 79 -6.73 -11.19 2.75
C LEU A 79 -7.07 -10.92 1.29
N HIS A 80 -7.92 -11.75 0.70
CA HIS A 80 -8.57 -11.48 -0.57
C HIS A 80 -9.83 -10.66 -0.35
N ILE A 81 -9.97 -9.60 -1.15
CA ILE A 81 -11.15 -8.76 -1.21
C ILE A 81 -11.70 -8.85 -2.63
N GLN A 82 -13.00 -9.11 -2.71
CA GLN A 82 -13.75 -9.06 -3.95
C GLN A 82 -14.88 -8.05 -3.79
N THR A 83 -15.07 -7.16 -4.76
CA THR A 83 -16.22 -6.24 -4.81
C THR A 83 -16.85 -6.23 -6.19
N VAL A 84 -18.15 -5.92 -6.23
CA VAL A 84 -18.92 -5.79 -7.49
C VAL A 84 -19.32 -4.32 -7.67
N ASP A 85 -19.07 -3.81 -8.86
CA ASP A 85 -19.34 -2.43 -9.28
C ASP A 85 -18.83 -1.40 -8.26
N ASN A 86 -19.68 -0.49 -7.79
CA ASN A 86 -19.33 0.48 -6.75
C ASN A 86 -19.31 -0.12 -5.33
N GLY A 87 -18.88 -1.38 -5.19
CA GLY A 87 -18.83 -2.08 -3.92
C GLY A 87 -17.78 -1.52 -2.97
N ARG A 88 -17.87 -1.96 -1.70
CA ARG A 88 -16.83 -1.77 -0.71
C ARG A 88 -16.65 -3.01 0.17
N ALA A 89 -15.44 -3.17 0.64
CA ALA A 89 -15.06 -4.19 1.60
C ALA A 89 -13.80 -3.72 2.33
N PHE A 90 -13.92 -3.48 3.64
CA PHE A 90 -12.84 -3.04 4.50
C PHE A 90 -12.70 -3.93 5.73
N LEU A 91 -11.44 -4.17 6.11
CA LEU A 91 -11.07 -4.43 7.50
C LEU A 91 -11.10 -3.09 8.24
N ARG A 92 -11.69 -3.06 9.43
CA ARG A 92 -11.85 -1.86 10.25
C ARG A 92 -11.17 -2.03 11.61
N VAL A 93 -10.27 -1.10 11.93
CA VAL A 93 -9.64 -0.96 13.23
C VAL A 93 -10.31 0.20 13.95
N ASP A 94 -11.10 -0.13 14.98
CA ASP A 94 -11.78 0.84 15.84
C ASP A 94 -10.99 1.11 17.12
N ASP A 95 -11.44 2.12 17.88
CA ASP A 95 -10.81 2.53 19.14
C ASP A 95 -9.30 2.79 18.99
N PHE A 96 -8.88 3.16 17.77
CA PHE A 96 -7.50 3.41 17.44
C PHE A 96 -7.04 4.70 18.13
N ALA A 97 -5.87 4.67 18.74
CA ALA A 97 -5.34 5.85 19.42
C ALA A 97 -3.83 5.93 19.22
N ALA A 98 -3.41 6.73 18.26
CA ALA A 98 -2.00 7.03 18.04
C ALA A 98 -1.52 8.16 18.98
N PRO A 99 -0.39 7.99 19.69
CA PRO A 99 0.19 9.08 20.47
C PRO A 99 0.41 10.34 19.63
N GLY A 100 -0.16 11.46 20.06
CA GLY A 100 -0.08 12.75 19.35
C GLY A 100 -0.83 12.78 18.02
N ASN A 101 -1.78 11.86 17.78
CA ASN A 101 -2.49 11.69 16.51
C ASN A 101 -1.52 11.60 15.32
N ARG A 102 -0.44 10.86 15.54
CA ARG A 102 0.66 10.68 14.59
C ARG A 102 1.01 9.21 14.48
N PHE A 103 0.89 8.66 13.28
CA PHE A 103 1.20 7.26 13.02
C PHE A 103 1.58 7.01 11.57
N TYR A 104 2.23 5.88 11.38
CA TYR A 104 2.51 5.26 10.09
C TYR A 104 1.58 4.07 9.93
N GLY A 105 1.08 3.84 8.72
CA GLY A 105 0.48 2.59 8.31
C GLY A 105 1.26 1.96 7.18
N ARG A 106 1.22 0.64 7.08
CA ARG A 106 1.85 -0.14 6.01
C ARG A 106 0.94 -1.28 5.63
N MET A 107 0.87 -1.58 4.34
CA MET A 107 0.25 -2.79 3.80
C MET A 107 1.02 -3.24 2.56
N ARG A 108 1.02 -4.54 2.29
CA ARG A 108 1.31 -5.06 0.95
C ARG A 108 -0.01 -5.21 0.23
N LEU A 109 -0.03 -4.78 -1.03
CA LEU A 109 -1.21 -4.72 -1.86
C LEU A 109 -0.91 -5.31 -3.23
N ARG A 110 -1.83 -6.10 -3.75
CA ARG A 110 -1.92 -6.43 -5.18
C ARG A 110 -3.37 -6.21 -5.62
N VAL A 111 -3.59 -5.44 -6.68
CA VAL A 111 -4.92 -5.23 -7.26
C VAL A 111 -4.92 -5.86 -8.65
N ASP A 112 -5.91 -6.69 -8.95
CA ASP A 112 -5.98 -7.39 -10.24
C ASP A 112 -6.15 -6.40 -11.40
N ALA A 113 -7.12 -5.49 -11.28
CA ALA A 113 -7.42 -4.45 -12.26
C ALA A 113 -7.97 -3.19 -11.59
N PHE A 114 -7.75 -2.02 -12.20
CA PHE A 114 -8.29 -0.74 -11.74
C PHE A 114 -9.46 -0.27 -12.61
N PRO A 115 -10.34 0.62 -12.08
CA PRO A 115 -11.43 1.15 -12.89
C PRO A 115 -10.88 1.93 -14.09
N THR A 116 -11.47 1.70 -15.26
CA THR A 116 -11.27 2.46 -16.50
C THR A 116 -12.58 3.08 -16.99
N ALA A 117 -13.67 2.89 -16.25
CA ALA A 117 -14.95 3.55 -16.44
C ALA A 117 -15.74 3.54 -15.11
N PRO A 118 -16.67 4.49 -14.92
CA PRO A 118 -16.86 5.70 -15.73
C PRO A 118 -15.69 6.68 -15.56
N ASP A 119 -15.63 7.70 -16.41
CA ASP A 119 -14.72 8.84 -16.23
C ASP A 119 -14.76 9.35 -14.80
N TRP A 120 -13.58 9.63 -14.24
CA TRP A 120 -13.42 10.11 -12.87
C TRP A 120 -13.78 9.09 -11.79
N ALA A 121 -13.93 7.81 -12.12
CA ALA A 121 -14.08 6.74 -11.14
C ALA A 121 -12.93 6.77 -10.13
N HIS A 122 -13.24 7.05 -8.87
CA HIS A 122 -12.26 7.11 -7.80
C HIS A 122 -12.48 5.96 -6.82
N PHE A 123 -11.38 5.45 -6.30
CA PHE A 123 -11.35 4.33 -5.37
C PHE A 123 -10.50 4.67 -4.15
N THR A 124 -10.80 4.00 -3.05
CA THR A 124 -10.13 4.19 -1.75
C THR A 124 -9.66 2.86 -1.22
N LEU A 125 -8.42 2.83 -0.72
CA LEU A 125 -7.87 1.66 -0.03
C LEU A 125 -7.73 1.85 1.47
N VAL A 126 -7.49 3.09 1.90
CA VAL A 126 -7.35 3.43 3.32
C VAL A 126 -8.26 4.60 3.64
N GLU A 127 -9.09 4.47 4.69
CA GLU A 127 -9.81 5.58 5.30
C GLU A 127 -9.34 5.80 6.74
N ALA A 128 -9.19 7.06 7.15
CA ALA A 128 -8.97 7.46 8.52
C ALA A 128 -10.02 8.49 8.93
N THR A 129 -10.81 8.14 9.94
CA THR A 129 -11.89 8.99 10.48
C THR A 129 -11.71 9.17 11.98
N GLY A 130 -12.41 10.16 12.54
CA GLY A 130 -12.57 10.27 13.97
C GLY A 130 -13.19 11.59 14.38
N THR A 131 -12.73 12.15 15.50
CA THR A 131 -13.35 13.33 16.11
C THR A 131 -12.65 14.63 15.75
N GLY A 132 -13.30 15.77 16.00
CA GLY A 132 -12.72 17.11 15.79
C GLY A 132 -12.71 17.59 14.33
N SER A 133 -12.99 16.71 13.36
CA SER A 133 -13.19 17.05 11.95
C SER A 133 -14.21 16.08 11.34
N ALA A 134 -14.96 16.52 10.35
CA ALA A 134 -15.85 15.67 9.55
C ALA A 134 -15.13 15.02 8.35
N GLU A 135 -13.86 15.38 8.13
CA GLU A 135 -13.05 14.83 7.04
C GLU A 135 -12.88 13.31 7.18
N VAL A 136 -13.27 12.58 6.14
CA VAL A 136 -12.91 11.18 5.90
C VAL A 136 -11.63 11.19 5.09
N VAL A 137 -10.49 11.10 5.77
CA VAL A 137 -9.18 11.20 5.12
C VAL A 137 -8.89 9.89 4.39
N ARG A 138 -8.41 9.96 3.15
CA ARG A 138 -8.09 8.81 2.30
C ARG A 138 -6.60 8.82 1.94
N PRO A 139 -5.70 8.33 2.82
CA PRO A 139 -4.25 8.40 2.59
C PRO A 139 -3.78 7.59 1.38
N VAL A 140 -4.50 6.51 1.05
CA VAL A 140 -4.21 5.66 -0.10
C VAL A 140 -5.51 5.41 -0.85
N GLY A 141 -5.53 5.84 -2.10
CA GLY A 141 -6.62 5.68 -3.05
C GLY A 141 -6.15 6.10 -4.42
N GLY A 142 -7.08 6.36 -5.32
CA GLY A 142 -6.73 6.81 -6.66
C GLY A 142 -7.94 7.12 -7.51
N GLN A 143 -7.68 7.48 -8.75
CA GLN A 143 -8.71 7.91 -9.68
C GLN A 143 -8.36 7.58 -11.12
N TYR A 144 -9.35 7.13 -11.86
CA TYR A 144 -9.32 7.06 -13.32
C TYR A 144 -9.50 8.47 -13.89
N ALA A 145 -8.49 8.97 -14.59
CA ALA A 145 -8.51 10.31 -15.18
C ALA A 145 -8.72 10.21 -16.69
N PRO A 146 -9.81 10.77 -17.25
CA PRO A 146 -10.02 10.77 -18.70
C PRO A 146 -9.17 11.82 -19.44
N THR A 147 -8.72 12.87 -18.73
CA THR A 147 -7.91 13.96 -19.30
C THR A 147 -6.47 13.55 -19.57
N VAL A 148 -5.99 12.53 -18.87
CA VAL A 148 -4.67 11.91 -19.05
C VAL A 148 -4.91 10.42 -19.00
N PRO A 149 -4.89 9.70 -20.15
CA PRO A 149 -5.35 8.32 -20.20
C PRO A 149 -4.65 7.43 -19.17
N GLY A 150 -5.37 7.02 -18.13
CA GLY A 150 -4.86 6.12 -17.10
C GLY A 150 -5.54 6.28 -15.75
N THR A 151 -5.12 5.42 -14.84
CA THR A 151 -5.52 5.43 -13.43
C THR A 151 -4.29 5.72 -12.59
N PHE A 152 -4.44 6.63 -11.63
CA PHE A 152 -3.32 7.17 -10.86
C PHE A 152 -3.61 7.08 -9.37
N TRP A 153 -2.56 6.85 -8.58
CA TRP A 153 -2.62 6.95 -7.13
C TRP A 153 -2.87 8.40 -6.71
N GLY A 154 -3.59 8.58 -5.60
CA GLY A 154 -3.95 9.88 -5.05
C GLY A 154 -4.25 9.81 -3.56
N VAL A 155 -4.01 10.92 -2.87
CA VAL A 155 -4.57 11.18 -1.54
C VAL A 155 -5.89 11.88 -1.73
N GLY A 156 -6.90 11.58 -0.91
CA GLY A 156 -8.20 12.23 -0.97
C GLY A 156 -8.78 12.56 0.38
N ALA A 157 -9.90 13.26 0.37
CA ALA A 157 -10.80 13.36 1.51
C ALA A 157 -12.24 13.60 1.03
N ASP A 158 -13.19 13.48 1.96
CA ASP A 158 -14.63 13.68 1.76
C ASP A 158 -15.32 13.98 3.09
N GLY A 159 -16.61 14.31 3.06
CA GLY A 159 -17.45 14.53 4.23
C GLY A 159 -17.22 15.86 4.94
N GLY A 160 -16.02 16.43 4.81
CA GLY A 160 -15.65 17.71 5.40
C GLY A 160 -15.81 18.92 4.46
N PRO A 161 -15.47 20.12 4.95
CA PRO A 161 -15.59 21.37 4.20
C PRO A 161 -14.77 21.41 2.91
N THR A 162 -13.70 20.62 2.81
CA THR A 162 -12.88 20.54 1.59
C THR A 162 -13.60 19.84 0.42
N GLY A 163 -14.75 19.20 0.68
CA GLY A 163 -15.55 18.49 -0.32
C GLY A 163 -15.00 17.10 -0.62
N ASP A 164 -15.57 16.44 -1.63
CA ASP A 164 -15.10 15.15 -2.14
C ASP A 164 -14.02 15.38 -3.20
N TRP A 165 -12.79 14.98 -2.91
CA TRP A 165 -11.66 15.18 -3.80
C TRP A 165 -10.65 14.05 -3.72
N THR A 166 -9.94 13.85 -4.84
CA THR A 166 -8.75 12.99 -4.94
C THR A 166 -7.66 13.77 -5.67
N ASN A 167 -6.56 14.04 -4.98
CA ASN A 167 -5.38 14.71 -5.52
C ASN A 167 -4.44 13.66 -6.16
N TRP A 168 -4.90 13.07 -7.25
CA TRP A 168 -4.13 12.09 -8.02
C TRP A 168 -2.97 12.75 -8.78
N ARG A 169 -1.94 11.97 -9.10
CA ARG A 169 -0.73 12.48 -9.77
C ARG A 169 -0.34 11.61 -10.97
N GLU A 170 -0.13 12.24 -12.12
CA GLU A 170 0.37 11.56 -13.33
C GLU A 170 1.72 10.85 -13.09
N SER A 171 2.52 11.37 -12.16
CA SER A 171 3.80 10.81 -11.73
C SER A 171 3.66 9.49 -10.95
N ALA A 172 2.46 9.10 -10.54
CA ALA A 172 2.17 7.92 -9.76
C ALA A 172 1.08 7.04 -10.43
N PRO A 173 1.36 6.45 -11.61
CA PRO A 173 0.44 5.51 -12.25
C PRO A 173 0.26 4.26 -11.40
N VAL A 174 -0.93 3.65 -11.49
CA VAL A 174 -1.21 2.35 -10.85
C VAL A 174 -0.47 1.22 -11.55
N VAL A 175 -0.26 0.12 -10.83
CA VAL A 175 0.30 -1.12 -11.37
C VAL A 175 -0.65 -2.27 -11.04
N GLU A 176 -1.15 -2.94 -12.07
CA GLU A 176 -2.04 -4.09 -11.98
C GLU A 176 -1.26 -5.40 -11.75
N ASP A 177 -1.89 -6.34 -11.05
CA ASP A 177 -1.42 -7.70 -10.73
C ASP A 177 0.03 -7.77 -10.21
N ALA A 178 0.48 -6.72 -9.52
CA ALA A 178 1.79 -6.65 -8.89
C ALA A 178 1.66 -6.39 -7.39
N TRP A 179 2.42 -7.13 -6.58
CA TRP A 179 2.56 -6.82 -5.17
C TRP A 179 3.41 -5.57 -4.99
N GLN A 180 2.82 -4.54 -4.40
CA GLN A 180 3.46 -3.30 -3.99
C GLN A 180 3.38 -3.13 -2.48
N CYS A 181 4.36 -2.49 -1.88
CA CYS A 181 4.34 -2.11 -0.48
C CYS A 181 3.95 -0.63 -0.35
N PHE A 182 2.79 -0.37 0.24
CA PHE A 182 2.35 0.97 0.57
C PHE A 182 2.69 1.27 2.01
N GLU A 183 3.29 2.43 2.26
CA GLU A 183 3.42 3.02 3.58
C GLU A 183 2.86 4.44 3.53
N TRP A 184 2.10 4.83 4.55
CA TRP A 184 1.60 6.19 4.69
C TRP A 184 1.85 6.71 6.09
N LYS A 185 1.82 8.02 6.25
CA LYS A 185 1.93 8.71 7.54
C LYS A 185 0.82 9.74 7.64
N ILE A 186 0.13 9.73 8.78
CA ILE A 186 -0.72 10.84 9.23
C ILE A 186 0.01 11.52 10.39
N ASP A 187 0.14 12.84 10.33
CA ASP A 187 0.81 13.62 11.36
C ASP A 187 0.02 14.90 11.67
N ALA A 188 -0.58 14.94 12.87
CA ALA A 188 -1.32 16.11 13.32
C ALA A 188 -0.42 17.30 13.67
N ALA A 189 0.89 17.12 13.88
CA ALA A 189 1.78 18.22 14.24
C ALA A 189 1.96 19.24 13.10
N ASP A 190 1.91 18.79 11.86
CA ASP A 190 1.97 19.61 10.65
C ASP A 190 0.73 19.44 9.74
N ASN A 191 -0.32 18.79 10.26
CA ASN A 191 -1.58 18.50 9.56
C ASN A 191 -1.36 17.88 8.18
N ARG A 192 -0.57 16.80 8.12
CA ARG A 192 -0.04 16.26 6.86
C ARG A 192 -0.29 14.77 6.66
N VAL A 193 -0.56 14.41 5.41
CA VAL A 193 -0.49 13.04 4.88
C VAL A 193 0.76 12.90 4.01
N ALA A 194 1.53 11.84 4.19
CA ALA A 194 2.66 11.50 3.31
C ALA A 194 2.62 10.03 2.91
N VAL A 195 3.04 9.71 1.68
CA VAL A 195 2.95 8.36 1.11
C VAL A 195 4.29 7.89 0.55
N TRP A 196 4.56 6.61 0.73
CA TRP A 196 5.67 5.87 0.13
C TRP A 196 5.12 4.64 -0.59
N ILE A 197 5.69 4.33 -1.76
CA ILE A 197 5.37 3.14 -2.54
C ILE A 197 6.69 2.41 -2.79
N ASP A 198 6.76 1.13 -2.42
CA ASP A 198 7.96 0.29 -2.49
C ASP A 198 9.18 0.94 -1.82
N GLY A 199 8.94 1.61 -0.69
CA GLY A 199 9.96 2.30 0.11
C GLY A 199 10.35 3.68 -0.42
N VAL A 200 9.93 4.04 -1.64
CA VAL A 200 10.23 5.32 -2.31
C VAL A 200 9.21 6.38 -1.89
N ALA A 201 9.68 7.55 -1.47
CA ALA A 201 8.81 8.66 -1.08
C ALA A 201 8.13 9.27 -2.30
N ASN A 202 6.83 9.53 -2.20
CA ASN A 202 6.05 10.22 -3.21
C ASN A 202 5.61 11.59 -2.66
N PRO A 203 6.47 12.63 -2.71
CA PRO A 203 6.18 13.92 -2.08
C PRO A 203 4.99 14.65 -2.71
N GLU A 204 4.61 14.30 -3.94
CA GLU A 204 3.44 14.84 -4.63
C GLU A 204 2.12 14.18 -4.17
N LEU A 205 2.19 12.95 -3.64
CA LEU A 205 1.08 12.24 -2.99
C LEU A 205 1.01 12.67 -1.52
N THR A 206 0.53 13.89 -1.32
CA THR A 206 0.46 14.55 -0.01
C THR A 206 -0.86 15.32 0.09
N ALA A 207 -1.27 15.58 1.33
CA ALA A 207 -2.26 16.59 1.66
C ALA A 207 -1.78 17.35 2.89
N SER A 208 -2.02 18.67 2.93
CA SER A 208 -1.78 19.52 4.09
C SER A 208 -2.84 20.60 4.19
N THR A 209 -2.79 21.42 5.24
CA THR A 209 -3.77 22.49 5.50
C THR A 209 -4.13 23.35 4.29
N SER A 210 -3.16 23.69 3.45
CA SER A 210 -3.33 24.58 2.30
C SER A 210 -2.85 24.00 0.98
N ASP A 211 -2.43 22.73 0.97
CA ASP A 211 -1.99 22.02 -0.23
C ASP A 211 -2.75 20.70 -0.27
N HIS A 212 -3.93 20.75 -0.89
CA HIS A 212 -4.86 19.66 -1.07
C HIS A 212 -5.63 19.86 -2.39
N GLY A 213 -6.33 18.83 -2.84
CA GLY A 213 -7.11 18.88 -4.08
C GLY A 213 -8.54 19.43 -3.94
N GLY A 214 -8.98 19.75 -2.72
CA GLY A 214 -10.36 20.16 -2.42
C GLY A 214 -10.65 21.67 -2.58
N ASN A 215 -11.81 22.08 -2.09
CA ASN A 215 -12.27 23.47 -2.02
C ASN A 215 -11.27 24.37 -1.28
N ASP A 216 -11.28 25.68 -1.58
CA ASP A 216 -10.40 26.70 -0.97
C ASP A 216 -10.79 27.03 0.49
N VAL A 217 -10.69 26.02 1.35
CA VAL A 217 -10.86 26.06 2.80
C VAL A 217 -9.82 25.15 3.43
N PRO A 218 -9.37 25.40 4.67
CA PRO A 218 -8.33 24.57 5.28
C PRO A 218 -8.75 23.10 5.41
N PHE A 219 -7.92 22.19 4.90
CA PHE A 219 -8.00 20.77 5.25
C PHE A 219 -7.64 20.57 6.73
N VAL A 220 -8.40 19.73 7.45
CA VAL A 220 -8.17 19.46 8.87
C VAL A 220 -8.27 17.97 9.13
N LEU A 221 -7.17 17.36 9.57
CA LEU A 221 -7.15 15.98 10.02
C LEU A 221 -8.09 15.78 11.22
N PRO A 222 -8.90 14.71 11.25
CA PRO A 222 -9.58 14.30 12.46
C PRO A 222 -8.54 13.81 13.49
N THR A 223 -8.93 13.84 14.76
CA THR A 223 -8.31 12.97 15.77
C THR A 223 -8.73 11.54 15.45
N VAL A 224 -7.83 10.79 14.81
CA VAL A 224 -8.16 9.50 14.20
C VAL A 224 -8.44 8.49 15.29
N ASP A 225 -9.65 7.93 15.25
CA ASP A 225 -10.09 6.83 16.12
C ASP A 225 -10.45 5.56 15.35
N THR A 226 -10.56 5.66 14.03
CA THR A 226 -10.92 4.55 13.16
C THR A 226 -10.05 4.56 11.92
N VAL A 227 -9.46 3.41 11.60
CA VAL A 227 -8.72 3.19 10.35
C VAL A 227 -9.33 2.02 9.61
N LYS A 228 -9.72 2.20 8.35
CA LYS A 228 -10.19 1.14 7.47
C LYS A 228 -9.17 0.86 6.39
N ILE A 229 -8.96 -0.41 6.06
CA ILE A 229 -8.02 -0.86 5.05
C ILE A 229 -8.69 -1.93 4.18
N GLY A 230 -8.73 -1.73 2.87
CA GLY A 230 -9.52 -2.55 1.96
C GLY A 230 -9.77 -1.88 0.62
N TRP A 231 -11.03 -1.86 0.17
CA TRP A 231 -11.44 -1.26 -1.10
C TRP A 231 -12.81 -0.60 -1.01
N GLN A 232 -12.96 0.53 -1.67
CA GLN A 232 -14.25 1.10 -2.07
C GLN A 232 -14.12 1.79 -3.41
N LEU A 233 -15.07 1.53 -4.30
CA LEU A 233 -15.30 2.31 -5.51
C LEU A 233 -16.62 3.08 -5.37
N TYR A 234 -16.66 4.34 -5.78
CA TYR A 234 -17.80 5.21 -5.48
C TYR A 234 -18.80 5.27 -6.64
N GLN A 235 -18.29 5.39 -7.86
CA GLN A 235 -19.08 5.45 -9.08
C GLN A 235 -19.50 4.04 -9.50
N GLY A 236 -20.75 3.89 -9.96
CA GLY A 236 -21.25 2.64 -10.55
C GLY A 236 -21.22 2.66 -12.08
N GLY A 237 -21.57 1.53 -12.70
CA GLY A 237 -21.46 1.35 -14.15
C GLY A 237 -20.02 1.16 -14.60
N THR A 238 -19.27 0.38 -13.84
CA THR A 238 -17.81 0.36 -13.91
C THR A 238 -17.27 -0.64 -14.93
N THR A 239 -16.03 -0.40 -15.36
CA THR A 239 -15.24 -1.35 -16.13
C THR A 239 -13.87 -1.47 -15.46
N PRO A 240 -13.42 -2.67 -15.06
CA PRO A 240 -14.21 -3.92 -14.99
C PRO A 240 -15.42 -3.78 -14.04
N GLY A 241 -16.37 -4.71 -14.15
CA GLY A 241 -17.58 -4.71 -13.30
C GLY A 241 -17.38 -5.35 -11.92
N GLU A 242 -16.20 -5.94 -11.68
CA GLU A 242 -15.78 -6.55 -10.42
C GLU A 242 -14.32 -6.22 -10.18
N PHE A 243 -13.93 -6.17 -8.91
CA PHE A 243 -12.56 -5.84 -8.49
C PHE A 243 -12.08 -6.84 -7.45
N ASP A 244 -10.93 -7.44 -7.75
CA ASP A 244 -10.20 -8.34 -6.87
C ASP A 244 -8.90 -7.69 -6.41
N LEU A 245 -8.62 -7.78 -5.11
CA LEU A 245 -7.35 -7.36 -4.55
C LEU A 245 -6.95 -8.25 -3.38
N TRP A 246 -5.64 -8.31 -3.14
CA TRP A 246 -5.03 -9.05 -2.05
C TRP A 246 -4.23 -8.11 -1.18
N ILE A 247 -4.41 -8.23 0.13
CA ILE A 247 -3.72 -7.45 1.13
C ILE A 247 -2.99 -8.40 2.07
N ASP A 248 -1.78 -8.01 2.45
CA ASP A 248 -0.96 -8.73 3.43
C ASP A 248 -0.14 -7.73 4.29
N ASP A 249 0.44 -8.20 5.39
CA ASP A 249 1.38 -7.46 6.25
C ASP A 249 0.88 -6.08 6.70
N ILE A 250 -0.37 -6.00 7.17
CA ILE A 250 -0.95 -4.75 7.68
C ILE A 250 -0.30 -4.40 9.02
N ALA A 251 0.20 -3.18 9.14
CA ALA A 251 0.72 -2.67 10.41
C ALA A 251 0.44 -1.17 10.59
N LEU A 252 0.08 -0.77 11.81
CA LEU A 252 0.03 0.63 12.24
C LEU A 252 1.04 0.86 13.37
N SER A 253 1.75 1.98 13.35
CA SER A 253 2.91 2.21 14.24
C SER A 253 3.15 3.68 14.53
N SER A 254 3.77 3.97 15.68
CA SER A 254 4.29 5.32 15.99
C SER A 254 5.61 5.64 15.28
N LYS A 255 6.22 4.65 14.62
CA LYS A 255 7.50 4.75 13.90
C LYS A 255 7.33 4.26 12.46
N ARG A 256 8.14 4.82 11.56
CA ARG A 256 8.22 4.35 10.17
C ARG A 256 8.51 2.85 10.13
N LEU A 257 7.73 2.14 9.35
CA LEU A 257 7.70 0.69 9.18
C LEU A 257 8.58 0.23 8.02
N GLY A 258 8.66 1.05 6.98
CA GLY A 258 9.39 0.79 5.75
C GLY A 258 8.76 -0.28 4.87
N CYS A 259 9.40 -0.42 3.73
CA CYS A 259 9.37 -1.54 2.81
C CYS A 259 10.84 -1.96 2.65
#